data_AF-A0A9D3RSX8-F1
#
_entry.id   AF-A0A9D3RSX8-F1
#
_cell.length_a   1.000
_cell.length_b   1.000
_cell.length_c   1.000
_cell.angle_alpha   90.00
_cell.angle_beta   90.00
_cell.angle_gamma   90.00
#
_symmetry.space_group_name_H-M   'P 1'
#
loop_
_entity.id
_entity.type
_entity.pdbx_description
1 polymer ?
#
loop_
_entity_poly.entity_id
_entity_poly.type
_entity_poly.pdbx_seq_one_letter_code
_entity_poly.pdbx_strand_id
1 'polypeptide(L)'
;MQWKKNNMDVIKLVSEQDNSTVTTLKTNENFAGRLIMNNETGALNISSLREEDSGKYVFNGFKLSVSLGTKTIQLHIYERIVSVQVTSQVNNSTDGTSCNVTLSCSVIGGSQVALSWSRNGENIAGAENRTTLTVSPTRAEEDYTCTAINPISSLSKTARPCQTETTSSPYIYIAAGGGGLLVVMMVITLMCILKKSKRGEAHEDTTVYAEVGDNLHTQKGSVNSQSPQPADVNTFYDVIKGTGTPAAPSTVYDMVKLDRAIPTQYQEVL
;
A
#
# COMPACT_ATOMS: atom_id res chain seq x y z
N MET A 1 36.15 -28.36 -5.79
CA MET A 1 34.69 -28.25 -5.57
C MET A 1 34.04 -27.64 -6.79
N GLN A 2 32.79 -27.98 -7.08
CA GLN A 2 32.11 -27.60 -8.32
C GLN A 2 30.59 -27.57 -8.13
N TRP A 3 29.94 -26.57 -8.73
CA TRP A 3 28.50 -26.52 -8.92
C TRP A 3 28.16 -26.64 -10.39
N LYS A 4 27.13 -27.44 -10.69
CA LYS A 4 26.55 -27.58 -12.02
C LYS A 4 25.06 -27.26 -12.00
N LYS A 5 24.57 -26.62 -13.05
CA LYS A 5 23.14 -26.44 -13.33
C LYS A 5 22.82 -27.18 -14.62
N ASN A 6 21.90 -28.14 -14.58
CA ASN A 6 21.52 -28.94 -15.76
C ASN A 6 22.74 -29.50 -16.53
N ASN A 7 23.71 -30.06 -15.79
CA ASN A 7 25.01 -30.56 -16.28
C ASN A 7 26.02 -29.53 -16.80
N MET A 8 25.69 -28.24 -16.88
CA MET A 8 26.64 -27.18 -17.22
C MET A 8 27.32 -26.64 -15.97
N ASP A 9 28.61 -26.34 -16.07
CA ASP A 9 29.36 -25.72 -14.97
C ASP A 9 28.79 -24.34 -14.66
N VAL A 10 28.56 -24.06 -13.38
CA VAL A 10 28.21 -22.74 -12.86
C VAL A 10 29.46 -22.10 -12.26
N ILE A 11 30.13 -22.84 -11.38
CA ILE A 11 31.41 -22.45 -10.78
C ILE A 11 32.23 -23.69 -10.43
N LYS A 12 33.55 -23.63 -10.65
CA LYS A 12 34.48 -24.71 -10.33
C LYS A 12 35.80 -24.15 -9.80
N LEU A 13 36.30 -24.74 -8.72
CA LEU A 13 37.67 -24.54 -8.27
C LEU A 13 38.62 -25.42 -9.08
N VAL A 14 39.63 -24.81 -9.69
CA VAL A 14 40.65 -25.45 -10.51
C VAL A 14 42.02 -25.17 -9.90
N SER A 15 42.83 -26.19 -9.65
CA SER A 15 44.24 -26.02 -9.29
C SER A 15 45.07 -25.85 -10.56
N GLU A 16 45.95 -24.85 -10.59
CA GLU A 16 46.85 -24.63 -11.72
C GLU A 16 47.95 -25.70 -11.75
N GLN A 17 48.28 -26.21 -12.94
CA GLN A 17 49.12 -27.40 -13.14
C GLN A 17 50.62 -27.18 -12.87
N ASP A 18 51.04 -25.97 -12.52
CA ASP A 18 52.46 -25.61 -12.41
C ASP A 18 52.89 -25.43 -10.95
N ASN A 19 52.82 -26.52 -10.16
CA ASN A 19 53.32 -26.62 -8.78
C ASN A 19 52.97 -25.44 -7.83
N SER A 20 51.88 -24.73 -8.14
CA SER A 20 51.44 -23.51 -7.48
C SER A 20 50.24 -23.82 -6.62
N THR A 21 50.23 -23.29 -5.40
CA THR A 21 49.10 -23.40 -4.45
C THR A 21 47.89 -22.55 -4.87
N VAL A 22 47.96 -21.87 -6.02
CA VAL A 22 46.90 -21.00 -6.52
C VAL A 22 45.75 -21.84 -7.08
N THR A 23 44.62 -21.79 -6.37
CA THR A 23 43.36 -22.35 -6.84
C THR A 23 42.54 -21.23 -7.48
N THR A 24 42.26 -21.34 -8.77
CA THR A 24 41.44 -20.37 -9.51
C THR A 24 39.97 -20.77 -9.51
N LEU A 25 39.09 -19.77 -9.48
CA LEU A 25 37.65 -19.96 -9.65
C LEU A 25 37.29 -19.75 -11.11
N LYS A 26 36.87 -20.82 -11.77
CA LYS A 26 36.28 -20.74 -13.12
C LYS A 26 34.77 -20.63 -12.99
N THR A 27 34.21 -19.52 -13.47
CA THR A 27 32.77 -19.25 -13.47
C THR A 27 32.20 -19.30 -14.87
N ASN A 28 30.91 -19.61 -14.97
CA ASN A 28 30.15 -19.48 -16.21
C ASN A 28 29.79 -18.01 -16.47
N GLU A 29 29.90 -17.57 -17.72
CA GLU A 29 29.65 -16.19 -18.14
C GLU A 29 28.20 -15.73 -17.88
N ASN A 30 27.23 -16.65 -17.95
CA ASN A 30 25.82 -16.35 -17.63
C ASN A 30 25.63 -15.88 -16.16
N PHE A 31 26.60 -16.18 -15.30
CA PHE A 31 26.61 -15.81 -13.89
C PHE A 31 27.73 -14.81 -13.56
N ALA A 32 28.35 -14.19 -14.56
CA ALA A 32 29.46 -13.25 -14.37
C ALA A 32 29.08 -12.15 -13.37
N GLY A 33 29.94 -11.94 -12.37
CA GLY A 33 29.73 -10.94 -11.31
C GLY A 33 28.63 -11.24 -10.30
N ARG A 34 27.93 -12.38 -10.41
CA ARG A 34 26.78 -12.73 -9.54
C ARG A 34 27.06 -13.81 -8.52
N LEU A 35 28.17 -14.55 -8.64
CA LEU A 35 28.49 -15.70 -7.81
C LEU A 35 29.49 -15.39 -6.70
N ILE A 36 29.20 -15.88 -5.50
CA ILE A 36 30.13 -15.93 -4.38
C ILE A 36 30.10 -17.36 -3.83
N MET A 37 31.26 -18.03 -3.78
CA MET A 37 31.37 -19.38 -3.21
C MET A 37 32.28 -19.39 -2.00
N ASN A 38 31.82 -20.02 -0.91
CA ASN A 38 32.65 -20.28 0.25
C ASN A 38 33.62 -21.43 -0.09
N ASN A 39 34.93 -21.16 -0.08
CA ASN A 39 35.96 -22.14 -0.43
C ASN A 39 36.21 -23.21 0.65
N GLU A 40 35.59 -23.10 1.83
CA GLU A 40 35.70 -24.10 2.89
C GLU A 40 34.55 -25.10 2.85
N THR A 41 33.32 -24.61 2.68
CA THR A 41 32.09 -25.43 2.74
C THR A 41 31.52 -25.76 1.35
N GLY A 42 31.90 -24.99 0.33
CA GLY A 42 31.31 -25.06 -1.00
C GLY A 42 29.95 -24.39 -1.13
N ALA A 43 29.47 -23.67 -0.10
CA ALA A 43 28.22 -22.93 -0.18
C ALA A 43 28.26 -21.87 -1.30
N LEU A 44 27.22 -21.83 -2.13
CA LEU A 44 27.10 -20.91 -3.27
C LEU A 44 26.02 -19.88 -2.99
N ASN A 45 26.35 -18.60 -3.19
CA ASN A 45 25.42 -17.49 -3.22
C ASN A 45 25.34 -16.95 -4.65
N ILE A 46 24.12 -16.78 -5.15
CA ILE A 46 23.80 -16.18 -6.46
C ILE A 46 23.04 -14.89 -6.17
N SER A 47 23.60 -13.76 -6.59
CA SER A 47 22.96 -12.45 -6.51
C SER A 47 22.22 -12.09 -7.80
N SER A 48 21.30 -11.14 -7.73
CA SER A 48 20.52 -10.66 -8.88
C SER A 48 19.92 -11.83 -9.67
N LEU A 49 19.12 -12.65 -8.97
CA LEU A 49 18.46 -13.83 -9.52
C LEU A 49 17.55 -13.45 -10.69
N ARG A 50 17.53 -14.32 -11.70
CA ARG A 50 16.70 -14.19 -12.90
C ARG A 50 15.91 -15.48 -13.11
N GLU A 51 14.80 -15.42 -13.82
CA GLU A 51 13.93 -16.59 -14.01
C GLU A 51 14.70 -17.79 -14.60
N GLU A 52 15.61 -17.54 -15.54
CA GLU A 52 16.46 -18.55 -16.17
C GLU A 52 17.47 -19.21 -15.23
N ASP A 53 17.73 -18.63 -14.05
CA ASP A 53 18.56 -19.26 -13.02
C ASP A 53 17.83 -20.41 -12.32
N SER A 54 16.51 -20.56 -12.51
CA SER A 54 15.75 -21.71 -11.99
C SER A 54 16.27 -23.02 -12.56
N GLY A 55 16.29 -24.07 -11.75
CA GLY A 55 16.69 -25.41 -12.19
C GLY A 55 17.38 -26.23 -11.13
N LYS A 56 17.86 -27.40 -11.56
CA LYS A 56 18.55 -28.35 -10.69
C LYS A 56 20.03 -28.01 -10.60
N TYR A 57 20.47 -27.69 -9.38
CA TYR A 57 21.86 -27.45 -9.03
C TYR A 57 22.45 -28.68 -8.34
N VAL A 58 23.65 -29.06 -8.75
CA VAL A 58 24.39 -30.20 -8.20
C VAL A 58 25.76 -29.73 -7.76
N PHE A 59 26.02 -29.88 -6.47
CA PHE A 59 27.34 -29.68 -5.87
C PHE A 59 28.12 -30.99 -5.88
N ASN A 60 29.40 -30.92 -6.26
CA ASN A 60 30.37 -31.97 -6.08
C ASN A 60 31.64 -31.38 -5.44
N GLY A 61 31.91 -31.77 -4.19
CA GLY A 61 33.01 -31.20 -3.42
C GLY A 61 34.05 -32.23 -3.00
N PHE A 62 35.32 -31.86 -3.16
CA PHE A 62 36.47 -32.54 -2.54
C PHE A 62 37.40 -31.46 -2.00
N LYS A 63 37.98 -31.71 -0.83
CA LYS A 63 38.98 -30.84 -0.18
C LYS A 63 40.04 -31.73 0.48
N LEU A 64 41.32 -31.49 0.19
CA LEU A 64 42.46 -32.25 0.74
C LEU A 64 42.24 -33.79 0.65
N SER A 65 41.79 -34.26 -0.51
CA SER A 65 41.46 -35.67 -0.76
C SER A 65 40.30 -36.25 0.06
N VAL A 66 39.59 -35.42 0.83
CA VAL A 66 38.36 -35.78 1.53
C VAL A 66 37.15 -35.33 0.71
N SER A 67 36.19 -36.23 0.53
CA SER A 67 34.92 -35.93 -0.12
C SER A 67 34.03 -35.08 0.80
N LEU A 68 33.50 -33.98 0.27
CA LEU A 68 32.41 -33.21 0.90
C LEU A 68 31.03 -33.74 0.52
N GLY A 69 30.99 -34.78 -0.32
CA GLY A 69 29.78 -35.39 -0.84
C GLY A 69 29.16 -34.63 -2.02
N THR A 70 28.05 -35.19 -2.50
CA THR A 70 27.22 -34.61 -3.54
C THR A 70 25.94 -34.08 -2.93
N LYS A 71 25.55 -32.86 -3.28
CA LYS A 71 24.27 -32.25 -2.87
C LYS A 71 23.50 -31.82 -4.10
N THR A 72 22.20 -32.04 -4.09
CA THR A 72 21.29 -31.62 -5.16
C THR A 72 20.28 -30.66 -4.57
N ILE A 73 20.08 -29.51 -5.21
CA ILE A 73 19.12 -28.49 -4.83
C ILE A 73 18.29 -28.15 -6.07
N GLN A 74 16.98 -28.03 -5.90
CA GLN A 74 16.10 -27.53 -6.94
C GLN A 74 15.78 -26.07 -6.61
N LEU A 75 16.23 -25.14 -7.46
CA LEU A 75 15.95 -23.71 -7.30
C LEU A 75 14.72 -23.34 -8.12
N HIS A 76 13.73 -22.74 -7.47
CA HIS A 76 12.58 -22.11 -8.12
C HIS A 76 12.59 -20.61 -7.87
N ILE A 77 12.40 -19.84 -8.95
CA ILE A 77 12.40 -18.38 -8.92
C ILE A 77 11.02 -17.91 -9.35
N TYR A 78 10.40 -17.11 -8.49
CA TYR A 78 9.06 -16.57 -8.74
C TYR A 78 9.10 -15.06 -8.85
N GLU A 79 8.35 -14.52 -9.80
CA GLU A 79 8.07 -13.10 -9.90
C GLU A 79 6.97 -12.74 -8.90
N ARG A 80 7.08 -11.61 -8.20
CA ARG A 80 6.05 -11.19 -7.23
C ARG A 80 4.82 -10.64 -7.93
N ILE A 81 3.63 -10.94 -7.43
CA ILE A 81 2.39 -10.29 -7.90
C ILE A 81 2.44 -8.81 -7.49
N VAL A 82 2.22 -7.91 -8.45
CA VAL A 82 2.32 -6.46 -8.24
C VAL A 82 0.96 -5.86 -7.91
N SER A 83 -0.10 -6.25 -8.62
CA SER A 83 -1.46 -5.79 -8.33
C SER A 83 -2.55 -6.72 -8.86
N VAL A 84 -3.74 -6.61 -8.26
CA VAL A 84 -4.97 -7.30 -8.68
C VAL A 84 -6.07 -6.25 -8.84
N GLN A 85 -6.78 -6.30 -9.96
CA GLN A 85 -7.89 -5.41 -10.27
C GLN A 85 -9.14 -6.23 -10.58
N VAL A 86 -10.30 -5.73 -10.16
CA VAL A 86 -11.59 -6.32 -10.47
C VAL A 86 -12.47 -5.27 -11.13
N THR A 87 -13.00 -5.61 -12.31
CA THR A 87 -13.97 -4.79 -13.04
C THR A 87 -15.31 -5.51 -13.12
N SER A 88 -16.41 -4.77 -13.07
CA SER A 88 -17.77 -5.32 -13.14
C SER A 88 -18.53 -4.78 -14.34
N GLN A 89 -19.22 -5.66 -15.05
CA GLN A 89 -20.27 -5.32 -16.00
C GLN A 89 -21.62 -5.72 -15.39
N VAL A 90 -22.52 -4.76 -15.24
CA VAL A 90 -23.77 -4.91 -14.50
C VAL A 90 -24.97 -4.72 -15.43
N ASN A 91 -25.88 -5.67 -15.42
CA ASN A 91 -27.19 -5.58 -16.06
C ASN A 91 -28.25 -5.66 -14.96
N ASN A 92 -28.97 -4.57 -14.71
CA ASN A 92 -29.99 -4.54 -13.64
C ASN A 92 -31.14 -5.49 -13.98
N SER A 93 -31.59 -6.27 -12.99
CA SER A 93 -32.81 -7.05 -13.12
C SER A 93 -34.02 -6.11 -13.16
N THR A 94 -35.07 -6.52 -13.87
CA THR A 94 -36.37 -5.83 -13.92
C THR A 94 -37.03 -5.66 -12.55
N ASP A 95 -36.63 -6.45 -11.55
CA ASP A 95 -37.17 -6.40 -10.19
C ASP A 95 -36.58 -5.27 -9.30
N GLY A 96 -35.49 -4.61 -9.74
CA GLY A 96 -34.83 -3.53 -8.99
C GLY A 96 -34.16 -3.95 -7.67
N THR A 97 -34.18 -5.23 -7.32
CA THR A 97 -33.62 -5.78 -6.07
C THR A 97 -32.36 -6.61 -6.29
N SER A 98 -32.13 -7.04 -7.53
CA SER A 98 -30.97 -7.83 -7.93
C SER A 98 -30.36 -7.33 -9.23
N CYS A 99 -29.10 -7.68 -9.45
CA CYS A 99 -28.42 -7.41 -10.71
C CYS A 99 -27.70 -8.65 -11.23
N ASN A 100 -27.55 -8.73 -12.54
CA ASN A 100 -26.78 -9.76 -13.23
C ASN A 100 -25.40 -9.18 -13.50
N VAL A 101 -24.36 -9.85 -13.03
CA VAL A 101 -23.00 -9.31 -13.05
C VAL A 101 -22.04 -10.27 -13.74
N THR A 102 -21.21 -9.71 -14.60
CA THR A 102 -19.96 -10.34 -15.04
C THR A 102 -18.79 -9.58 -14.43
N LEU A 103 -18.02 -10.25 -13.59
CA LEU A 103 -16.81 -9.75 -12.96
C LEU A 103 -15.59 -10.26 -13.74
N SER A 104 -14.61 -9.40 -13.95
CA SER A 104 -13.33 -9.78 -14.54
C SER A 104 -12.19 -9.39 -13.61
N CYS A 105 -11.27 -10.32 -13.39
CA CYS A 105 -10.09 -10.15 -12.57
C CYS A 105 -8.84 -10.08 -13.45
N SER A 106 -8.07 -9.01 -13.28
CA SER A 106 -6.80 -8.79 -13.97
C SER A 106 -5.67 -8.76 -12.96
N VAL A 107 -4.57 -9.44 -13.27
CA VAL A 107 -3.37 -9.49 -12.43
C VAL A 107 -2.20 -8.90 -13.21
N ILE A 108 -1.41 -8.05 -12.54
CA ILE A 108 -0.18 -7.48 -13.10
C ILE A 108 1.02 -8.05 -12.35
N GLY A 109 1.98 -8.53 -13.12
CA GLY A 109 3.15 -9.25 -12.62
C GLY A 109 2.78 -10.61 -12.03
N GLY A 110 3.78 -11.29 -11.50
CA GLY A 110 3.63 -12.59 -10.87
C GLY A 110 3.82 -13.75 -11.84
N SER A 111 4.61 -14.75 -11.44
CA SER A 111 4.76 -16.00 -12.18
C SER A 111 3.96 -17.12 -11.53
N GLN A 112 3.43 -18.02 -12.36
CA GLN A 112 2.62 -19.19 -11.94
C GLN A 112 1.46 -18.81 -10.99
N VAL A 113 0.73 -17.75 -11.35
CA VAL A 113 -0.37 -17.24 -10.54
C VAL A 113 -1.59 -18.16 -10.63
N ALA A 114 -2.11 -18.58 -9.49
CA ALA A 114 -3.40 -19.22 -9.33
C ALA A 114 -4.46 -18.20 -8.92
N LEU A 115 -5.68 -18.33 -9.45
CA LEU A 115 -6.81 -17.44 -9.11
C LEU A 115 -7.89 -18.19 -8.35
N SER A 116 -8.56 -17.50 -7.44
CA SER A 116 -9.81 -17.95 -6.82
C SER A 116 -10.79 -16.80 -6.67
N TRP A 117 -12.08 -17.15 -6.64
CA TRP A 117 -13.15 -16.21 -6.33
C TRP A 117 -13.83 -16.60 -5.03
N SER A 118 -14.14 -15.61 -4.20
CA SER A 118 -15.00 -15.76 -3.04
C SER A 118 -16.18 -14.81 -3.10
N ARG A 119 -17.31 -15.24 -2.52
CA ARG A 119 -18.52 -14.46 -2.29
C ARG A 119 -18.71 -14.31 -0.79
N ASN A 120 -18.72 -13.08 -0.29
CA ASN A 120 -18.83 -12.77 1.14
C ASN A 120 -17.81 -13.52 2.01
N GLY A 121 -16.60 -13.74 1.48
CA GLY A 121 -15.53 -14.48 2.15
C GLY A 121 -15.52 -15.99 1.93
N GLU A 122 -16.58 -16.58 1.34
CA GLU A 122 -16.63 -18.01 1.04
C GLU A 122 -16.21 -18.32 -0.39
N ASN A 123 -15.33 -19.30 -0.59
CA ASN A 123 -14.88 -19.69 -1.93
C ASN A 123 -16.03 -20.20 -2.79
N ILE A 124 -16.07 -19.75 -4.04
CA ILE A 124 -17.06 -20.20 -5.02
C ILE A 124 -16.51 -21.47 -5.71
N ALA A 125 -17.17 -22.60 -5.47
CA ALA A 125 -16.77 -23.87 -6.07
C ALA A 125 -16.82 -23.81 -7.61
N GLY A 126 -15.77 -24.32 -8.27
CA GLY A 126 -15.70 -24.34 -9.74
C GLY A 126 -15.28 -23.00 -10.36
N ALA A 127 -14.92 -22.01 -9.54
CA ALA A 127 -14.37 -20.72 -9.99
C ALA A 127 -12.84 -20.64 -9.90
N GLU A 128 -12.16 -21.78 -9.66
CA GLU A 128 -10.71 -21.83 -9.58
C GLU A 128 -10.07 -21.52 -10.95
N ASN A 129 -9.01 -20.72 -10.92
CA ASN A 129 -8.26 -20.27 -12.11
C ASN A 129 -9.11 -19.59 -13.19
N ARG A 130 -10.28 -19.06 -12.81
CA ARG A 130 -11.13 -18.27 -13.72
C ARG A 130 -10.82 -16.79 -13.59
N THR A 131 -10.52 -16.15 -14.71
CA THR A 131 -10.39 -14.69 -14.79
C THR A 131 -11.74 -13.98 -14.79
N THR A 132 -12.82 -14.68 -15.17
CA THR A 132 -14.16 -14.12 -15.28
C THR A 132 -15.16 -14.93 -14.46
N LEU A 133 -16.04 -14.23 -13.75
CA LEU A 133 -17.11 -14.79 -12.93
C LEU A 133 -18.44 -14.17 -13.32
N THR A 134 -19.39 -14.98 -13.78
CA THR A 134 -20.76 -14.54 -14.08
C THR A 134 -21.69 -15.04 -12.99
N VAL A 135 -22.43 -14.13 -12.38
CA VAL A 135 -23.33 -14.38 -11.25
C VAL A 135 -24.68 -13.71 -11.49
N SER A 136 -25.75 -14.44 -11.19
CA SER A 136 -27.13 -14.01 -11.38
C SER A 136 -28.05 -14.91 -10.55
N PRO A 137 -28.98 -14.37 -9.73
CA PRO A 137 -29.08 -12.96 -9.33
C PRO A 137 -28.07 -12.59 -8.22
N THR A 138 -27.57 -11.35 -8.22
CA THR A 138 -26.67 -10.80 -7.19
C THR A 138 -27.34 -9.66 -6.43
N ARG A 139 -27.15 -9.57 -5.10
CA ARG A 139 -27.72 -8.50 -4.26
C ARG A 139 -26.74 -7.32 -4.08
N ALA A 140 -27.25 -6.15 -3.68
CA ALA A 140 -26.46 -4.93 -3.45
C ALA A 140 -25.34 -5.07 -2.41
N GLU A 141 -25.58 -5.85 -1.35
CA GLU A 141 -24.66 -6.03 -0.21
C GLU A 141 -23.62 -7.14 -0.43
N GLU A 142 -23.61 -7.79 -1.59
CA GLU A 142 -22.72 -8.93 -1.83
C GLU A 142 -21.34 -8.52 -2.33
N ASP A 143 -20.33 -9.00 -1.61
CA ASP A 143 -18.92 -8.81 -1.90
C ASP A 143 -18.37 -9.96 -2.73
N TYR A 144 -17.70 -9.64 -3.84
CA TYR A 144 -16.95 -10.61 -4.63
C TYR A 144 -15.47 -10.27 -4.58
N THR A 145 -14.65 -11.24 -4.16
CA THR A 145 -13.21 -11.06 -4.05
C THR A 145 -12.49 -11.99 -5.01
N CYS A 146 -11.67 -11.42 -5.89
CA CYS A 146 -10.68 -12.19 -6.63
C CYS A 146 -9.39 -12.25 -5.81
N THR A 147 -8.85 -13.44 -5.60
CA THR A 147 -7.55 -13.65 -4.95
C THR A 147 -6.58 -14.26 -5.96
N ALA A 148 -5.41 -13.65 -6.09
CA ALA A 148 -4.30 -14.12 -6.91
C ALA A 148 -3.15 -14.55 -6.00
N ILE A 149 -2.69 -15.79 -6.16
CA ILE A 149 -1.66 -16.39 -5.30
C ILE A 149 -0.57 -17.00 -6.15
N ASN A 150 0.67 -16.82 -5.73
CA ASN A 150 1.80 -17.65 -6.14
C ASN A 150 2.64 -18.02 -4.90
N PRO A 151 3.67 -18.87 -5.02
CA PRO A 151 4.41 -19.38 -3.86
C PRO A 151 5.06 -18.31 -2.97
N ILE A 152 5.25 -17.08 -3.46
CA ILE A 152 5.93 -15.99 -2.75
C ILE A 152 5.01 -14.81 -2.41
N SER A 153 3.79 -14.75 -2.96
CA SER A 153 2.90 -13.60 -2.80
C SER A 153 1.43 -13.96 -2.97
N SER A 154 0.58 -13.24 -2.23
CA SER A 154 -0.87 -13.36 -2.27
C SER A 154 -1.47 -11.95 -2.21
N LEU A 155 -2.29 -11.61 -3.20
CA LEU A 155 -3.01 -10.34 -3.28
C LEU A 155 -4.47 -10.59 -3.65
N SER A 156 -5.36 -9.73 -3.18
CA SER A 156 -6.78 -9.84 -3.49
C SER A 156 -7.41 -8.48 -3.72
N LYS A 157 -8.53 -8.48 -4.43
CA LYS A 157 -9.33 -7.28 -4.69
C LYS A 157 -10.81 -7.63 -4.62
N THR A 158 -11.55 -6.83 -3.85
CA THR A 158 -13.00 -6.99 -3.64
C THR A 158 -13.77 -5.95 -4.44
N ALA A 159 -14.92 -6.35 -4.98
CA ALA A 159 -15.87 -5.49 -5.68
C ALA A 159 -17.30 -5.75 -5.17
N ARG A 160 -18.09 -4.66 -5.09
CA ARG A 160 -19.52 -4.64 -4.77
C ARG A 160 -20.31 -4.21 -6.01
N PRO A 161 -20.61 -5.12 -6.93
CA PRO A 161 -21.02 -4.72 -8.28
C PRO A 161 -22.42 -4.10 -8.36
N CYS A 162 -23.36 -4.48 -7.49
CA CYS A 162 -24.73 -3.96 -7.53
C CYS A 162 -24.93 -2.70 -6.67
N GLN A 163 -23.88 -2.18 -5.99
CA GLN A 163 -24.00 -0.97 -5.19
C GLN A 163 -23.97 0.26 -6.12
N THR A 164 -25.01 1.08 -6.06
CA THR A 164 -24.93 2.42 -6.64
C THR A 164 -24.13 3.29 -5.68
N GLU A 165 -23.04 3.89 -6.17
CA GLU A 165 -22.36 4.96 -5.46
C GLU A 165 -23.41 6.04 -5.16
N THR A 166 -23.90 6.07 -3.92
CA THR A 166 -24.68 7.20 -3.44
C THR A 166 -23.66 8.31 -3.26
N THR A 167 -23.34 9.02 -4.34
CA THR A 167 -22.69 10.32 -4.22
C THR A 167 -23.65 11.18 -3.43
N SER A 168 -23.50 11.20 -2.11
CA SER A 168 -24.12 12.15 -1.20
C SER A 168 -23.52 13.51 -1.53
N SER A 169 -23.99 14.05 -2.64
CA SER A 169 -23.64 15.38 -3.11
C SER A 169 -24.00 16.36 -2.00
N PRO A 170 -23.03 17.06 -1.39
CA PRO A 170 -23.30 18.01 -0.31
C PRO A 170 -24.20 19.17 -0.75
N TYR A 171 -24.43 19.32 -2.06
CA TYR A 171 -25.32 20.33 -2.65
C TYR A 171 -26.81 20.09 -2.36
N ILE A 172 -27.23 18.89 -1.94
CA ILE A 172 -28.65 18.60 -1.64
C ILE A 172 -29.12 19.35 -0.37
N TYR A 173 -28.21 19.86 0.46
CA TYR A 173 -28.57 20.66 1.65
C TYR A 173 -28.82 22.15 1.39
N ILE A 174 -28.55 22.68 0.19
CA ILE A 174 -28.67 24.12 -0.09
C ILE A 174 -30.14 24.53 -0.41
N ALA A 175 -31.02 23.57 -0.71
CA ALA A 175 -32.41 23.88 -1.08
C ALA A 175 -33.38 24.07 0.11
N ALA A 176 -33.01 23.68 1.33
CA ALA A 176 -33.90 23.75 2.50
C ALA A 176 -33.66 24.98 3.41
N GLY A 177 -32.54 25.70 3.26
CA GLY A 177 -32.15 26.81 4.14
C GLY A 177 -32.25 28.22 3.56
N GLY A 178 -32.39 28.37 2.24
CA GLY A 178 -32.36 29.69 1.58
C GLY A 178 -33.68 30.46 1.61
N GLY A 179 -34.82 29.76 1.61
CA GLY A 179 -36.14 30.39 1.56
C GLY A 179 -36.50 31.14 2.84
N GLY A 180 -36.17 30.56 4.00
CA GLY A 180 -36.46 31.17 5.30
C GLY A 180 -35.73 32.50 5.48
N LEU A 181 -34.45 32.57 5.08
CA LEU A 181 -33.65 33.79 5.24
C LEU A 181 -34.19 34.95 4.37
N LEU A 182 -34.61 34.65 3.14
CA LEU A 182 -35.19 35.66 2.23
C LEU A 182 -36.54 36.18 2.73
N VAL A 183 -37.39 35.31 3.28
CA VAL A 183 -38.67 35.72 3.87
C VAL A 183 -38.45 36.57 5.12
N VAL A 184 -37.50 36.21 5.99
CA VAL A 184 -37.16 37.00 7.18
C VAL A 184 -36.64 38.40 6.79
N MET A 185 -35.77 38.50 5.79
CA MET A 185 -35.27 39.80 5.30
C MET A 185 -36.37 40.66 4.66
N MET A 186 -37.31 40.05 3.93
CA MET A 186 -38.51 40.74 3.42
C MET A 186 -39.39 41.30 4.54
N VAL A 187 -39.61 40.52 5.62
CA VAL A 187 -40.43 40.96 6.76
C VAL A 187 -39.74 42.10 7.52
N ILE A 188 -38.42 42.02 7.74
CA ILE A 188 -37.64 43.08 8.40
C ILE A 188 -37.69 44.38 7.59
N THR A 189 -37.46 44.30 6.27
CA THR A 189 -37.52 45.49 5.40
C THR A 189 -38.93 46.10 5.38
N LEU A 190 -39.99 45.29 5.34
CA LEU A 190 -41.37 45.77 5.44
C LEU A 190 -41.62 46.47 6.79
N MET A 191 -41.15 45.90 7.90
CA MET A 191 -41.25 46.53 9.23
C MET A 191 -40.47 47.84 9.33
N CYS A 192 -39.29 47.94 8.70
CA CYS A 192 -38.52 49.17 8.63
C CYS A 192 -39.25 50.26 7.84
N ILE A 193 -39.88 49.92 6.71
CA ILE A 193 -40.65 50.86 5.88
C ILE A 193 -41.90 51.33 6.63
N LEU A 194 -42.62 50.43 7.31
CA LEU A 194 -43.80 50.77 8.11
C LEU A 194 -43.46 51.61 9.34
N LYS A 195 -42.29 51.41 9.97
CA LYS A 195 -41.79 52.28 11.06
C LYS A 195 -41.42 53.67 10.56
N LYS A 196 -40.85 53.79 9.35
CA LYS A 196 -40.49 55.08 8.74
C LYS A 196 -41.74 55.88 8.36
N SER A 197 -42.80 55.20 7.89
CA SER A 197 -44.11 55.80 7.60
C SER A 197 -44.83 56.32 8.85
N LYS A 198 -44.50 55.82 10.05
CA LYS A 198 -45.07 56.31 11.32
C LYS A 198 -44.24 57.41 11.99
N ARG A 199 -43.13 57.83 11.38
CA ARG A 199 -42.24 58.86 11.92
C ARG A 199 -41.94 59.92 10.85
N GLY A 200 -43.00 60.57 10.40
CA GLY A 200 -42.96 61.78 9.60
C GLY A 200 -44.03 62.74 10.10
N GLU A 201 -43.64 63.63 11.01
CA GLU A 201 -44.13 65.00 11.25
C GLU A 201 -43.93 65.40 12.72
N ALA A 202 -42.90 66.20 13.01
CA ALA A 202 -42.99 67.45 13.75
C ALA A 202 -41.59 68.07 13.99
N HIS A 203 -41.61 69.40 14.00
CA HIS A 203 -40.58 70.39 13.72
C HIS A 203 -39.79 70.87 14.96
N GLU A 204 -38.57 71.35 14.69
CA GLU A 204 -37.65 72.30 15.37
C GLU A 204 -37.94 72.79 16.81
N ASP A 205 -36.92 72.70 17.67
CA ASP A 205 -36.56 73.76 18.62
C ASP A 205 -35.06 73.69 19.00
N THR A 206 -34.43 74.87 19.08
CA THR A 206 -33.00 75.10 19.36
C THR A 206 -32.78 75.30 20.87
N THR A 207 -31.74 74.72 21.48
CA THR A 207 -31.10 75.18 22.75
C THR A 207 -29.74 74.46 22.93
N VAL A 208 -28.60 75.14 22.75
CA VAL A 208 -27.74 75.86 23.73
C VAL A 208 -26.95 74.94 24.70
N TYR A 209 -25.63 75.22 24.77
CA TYR A 209 -24.49 74.46 25.31
C TYR A 209 -24.58 73.88 26.73
N ALA A 210 -23.80 72.81 26.97
CA ALA A 210 -22.96 72.67 28.16
C ALA A 210 -21.67 71.91 27.82
N GLU A 211 -20.53 72.55 28.03
CA GLU A 211 -19.20 71.93 28.13
C GLU A 211 -18.96 71.57 29.61
N VAL A 212 -18.61 70.32 29.90
CA VAL A 212 -17.89 69.93 31.12
C VAL A 212 -16.97 68.75 30.74
N GLY A 213 -15.68 68.88 31.09
CA GLY A 213 -14.65 67.83 30.97
C GLY A 213 -15.03 66.55 31.74
N ASP A 214 -14.40 65.42 31.48
CA ASP A 214 -12.99 65.27 31.80
C ASP A 214 -12.21 64.36 30.85
N ASN A 215 -10.94 64.72 30.78
CA ASN A 215 -9.85 63.96 30.23
C ASN A 215 -9.71 62.60 30.94
N LEU A 216 -9.20 61.60 30.21
CA LEU A 216 -7.81 61.14 30.33
C LEU A 216 -7.72 59.64 29.99
N HIS A 217 -6.95 59.39 28.91
CA HIS A 217 -6.02 58.27 28.72
C HIS A 217 -6.50 56.83 29.00
N THR A 218 -6.29 55.86 28.11
CA THR A 218 -4.98 55.47 27.56
C THR A 218 -5.27 54.45 26.44
N GLN A 219 -5.02 54.82 25.18
CA GLN A 219 -3.87 54.38 24.35
C GLN A 219 -3.98 52.88 23.94
N LYS A 220 -4.30 52.55 22.68
CA LYS A 220 -3.44 52.57 21.46
C LYS A 220 -2.27 51.57 21.61
N GLY A 221 -1.94 50.69 20.68
CA GLY A 221 -2.35 50.50 19.28
C GLY A 221 -1.82 49.14 18.80
N SER A 222 -2.34 48.66 17.65
CA SER A 222 -1.64 48.68 16.35
C SER A 222 -0.52 47.63 16.26
N VAL A 223 -0.75 46.48 15.62
CA VAL A 223 -0.61 46.28 14.15
C VAL A 223 0.84 46.56 13.69
N ASN A 224 1.61 45.54 13.29
CA ASN A 224 1.77 45.15 11.88
C ASN A 224 2.80 44.01 11.66
N SER A 225 2.56 43.27 10.58
CA SER A 225 3.38 42.20 9.98
C SER A 225 4.73 42.67 9.42
N GLN A 226 5.76 41.80 9.44
CA GLN A 226 6.60 41.48 8.26
C GLN A 226 7.61 40.33 8.51
N SER A 227 7.72 39.43 7.51
CA SER A 227 8.62 38.26 7.29
C SER A 227 10.12 38.65 7.23
N PRO A 228 11.19 37.78 7.32
CA PRO A 228 11.29 36.37 6.86
C PRO A 228 12.15 35.36 7.70
N GLN A 229 12.08 34.07 7.30
CA GLN A 229 12.85 32.82 7.67
C GLN A 229 14.35 33.00 8.08
N PRO A 230 15.08 32.04 8.72
CA PRO A 230 14.81 30.59 8.92
C PRO A 230 15.29 29.94 10.26
N ALA A 231 15.01 28.63 10.37
CA ALA A 231 15.62 27.62 11.26
C ALA A 231 15.33 27.70 12.78
N ASP A 232 14.63 26.70 13.32
CA ASP A 232 15.30 25.82 14.28
C ASP A 232 14.61 24.46 14.44
N VAL A 233 15.45 23.45 14.64
CA VAL A 233 15.15 22.04 14.82
C VAL A 233 14.62 21.83 16.24
N ASN A 234 13.49 21.14 16.43
CA ASN A 234 13.17 20.58 17.74
C ASN A 234 12.53 19.18 17.62
N THR A 235 13.41 18.18 17.67
CA THR A 235 13.10 16.79 17.98
C THR A 235 12.64 16.66 19.43
N PHE A 236 11.43 16.15 19.66
CA PHE A 236 11.00 15.68 20.97
C PHE A 236 11.28 14.16 21.07
N TYR A 237 12.12 13.77 22.02
CA TYR A 237 12.10 12.42 22.60
C TYR A 237 11.92 12.57 24.10
N ASP A 238 11.00 11.78 24.65
CA ASP A 238 10.84 11.59 26.09
C ASP A 238 11.53 10.28 26.50
N VAL A 239 12.22 10.32 27.64
CA VAL A 239 12.99 9.20 28.20
C VAL A 239 12.38 8.86 29.55
N ILE A 240 11.83 7.65 29.67
CA ILE A 240 11.54 7.05 30.98
C ILE A 240 12.26 5.70 31.07
N LYS A 241 13.14 5.57 32.09
CA LYS A 241 13.88 4.35 32.43
C LYS A 241 13.37 3.74 33.75
N GLY A 242 13.10 2.42 33.69
CA GLY A 242 13.32 1.40 34.74
C GLY A 242 12.28 1.32 35.88
N THR A 243 11.92 0.16 36.44
CA THR A 243 12.50 -1.19 36.48
C THR A 243 11.49 -2.19 37.08
N GLY A 244 11.52 -3.47 36.67
CA GLY A 244 10.98 -4.58 37.46
C GLY A 244 10.52 -5.83 36.68
N THR A 245 11.38 -6.84 36.55
CA THR A 245 11.07 -8.23 36.18
C THR A 245 10.56 -9.00 37.43
N PRO A 246 9.76 -10.10 37.34
CA PRO A 246 10.26 -11.39 36.83
C PRO A 246 9.24 -12.30 36.08
N ALA A 247 9.84 -13.34 35.47
CA ALA A 247 9.28 -14.63 35.03
C ALA A 247 8.77 -14.78 33.58
N ALA A 248 9.49 -15.63 32.84
CA ALA A 248 9.21 -16.11 31.49
C ALA A 248 7.94 -16.99 31.43
N PRO A 249 7.38 -17.13 30.22
CA PRO A 249 7.43 -18.46 29.62
C PRO A 249 8.00 -18.48 28.20
N SER A 250 8.46 -19.67 27.86
CA SER A 250 9.16 -20.14 26.68
C SER A 250 8.46 -19.93 25.33
N THR A 251 9.26 -19.53 24.34
CA THR A 251 9.28 -19.96 22.92
C THR A 251 7.97 -20.01 22.14
N VAL A 252 7.84 -19.16 21.12
CA VAL A 252 7.46 -19.57 19.74
C VAL A 252 8.13 -18.58 18.77
N TYR A 253 8.79 -19.12 17.75
CA TYR A 253 9.56 -18.38 16.75
C TYR A 253 8.71 -17.38 15.95
N ASP A 254 9.23 -16.17 15.76
CA ASP A 254 9.16 -15.52 14.45
C ASP A 254 10.38 -14.60 14.30
N MET A 255 11.28 -14.98 13.40
CA MET A 255 12.35 -14.10 12.95
C MET A 255 12.55 -14.36 11.45
N VAL A 256 11.57 -13.96 10.64
CA VAL A 256 11.86 -13.60 9.25
C VAL A 256 12.52 -12.22 9.24
N LYS A 257 13.82 -12.16 9.59
CA LYS A 257 14.66 -11.03 9.18
C LYS A 257 15.15 -11.31 7.76
N LEU A 258 14.39 -10.83 6.77
CA LEU A 258 14.89 -10.66 5.42
C LEU A 258 15.31 -9.19 5.22
N ASP A 259 16.31 -8.74 5.97
CA ASP A 259 17.01 -7.50 5.64
C ASP A 259 17.93 -7.76 4.43
N ARG A 260 17.34 -7.88 3.24
CA ARG A 260 18.08 -7.80 1.98
C ARG A 260 17.80 -6.43 1.36
N ALA A 261 18.80 -5.55 1.44
CA ALA A 261 18.80 -4.33 0.66
C ALA A 261 18.92 -4.70 -0.84
N ILE A 262 18.12 -4.00 -1.66
CA ILE A 262 17.91 -4.10 -3.12
C ILE A 262 16.77 -5.07 -3.50
N PRO A 263 15.63 -4.58 -4.03
CA PRO A 263 14.55 -5.44 -4.49
C PRO A 263 14.90 -6.03 -5.86
N THR A 264 15.24 -7.31 -5.90
CA THR A 264 14.99 -8.09 -7.12
C THR A 264 13.49 -8.33 -7.20
N GLN A 265 12.89 -8.18 -8.39
CA GLN A 265 11.48 -8.52 -8.63
C GLN A 265 11.19 -10.01 -8.31
N TYR A 266 12.25 -10.82 -8.28
CA TYR A 266 12.20 -12.25 -8.05
C TYR A 266 12.62 -12.65 -6.64
N GLN A 267 11.98 -13.69 -6.11
CA GLN A 267 12.32 -14.30 -4.83
C GLN A 267 12.53 -15.82 -4.97
N GLU A 268 13.47 -16.35 -4.19
CA GLU A 268 13.85 -17.76 -4.13
C GLU A 268 12.94 -18.55 -3.17
N VAL A 269 12.56 -19.76 -3.59
CA VAL A 269 11.88 -20.76 -2.74
C VAL A 269 12.63 -22.08 -2.89
N LEU A 270 13.04 -22.64 -1.74
CA LEU A 270 13.78 -23.92 -1.61
C LEU A 270 12.85 -25.08 -1.27
#